data_AF-A0A7J8WBB1-F1
#
_entry.id   AF-A0A7J8WBB1-F1
#
_cell.length_a   1.000
_cell.length_b   1.000
_cell.length_c   1.000
_cell.angle_alpha   90.00
_cell.angle_beta   90.00
_cell.angle_gamma   90.00
#
_symmetry.space_group_name_H-M   'P 1'
#
loop_
_entity.id
_entity.type
_entity.pdbx_description
1 polymer ?
#
loop_
_entity_poly.entity_id
_entity_poly.type
_entity_poly.pdbx_seq_one_letter_code
_entity_poly.pdbx_strand_id
1 'polypeptide(L)'
;MEISQECLKSSPIIFNIFDEFEKEVLQVIASKSPNIYAIGPLTSLSRNLFKIQHNSLNSSLWKEDTSCIEWLKTMKPKSVVYVNYGSVVVMSNHYLEEFTWGLANSKYSFLWVVGPDVVMGESTIFPREFMEAIKGKGLITSWCPQQQVLSRPTVAVFLTRCGWNSLLEVVFEGVPLIC
;
A
#
# COMPACT_ATOMS: atom_id res chain seq x y z
N MET A 1 7.64 -22.69 -15.90
CA MET A 1 8.22 -22.20 -17.18
C MET A 1 7.30 -22.45 -18.38
N GLU A 2 6.54 -23.55 -18.44
CA GLU A 2 5.60 -23.79 -19.55
C GLU A 2 4.47 -22.76 -19.61
N ILE A 3 3.79 -22.49 -18.49
CA ILE A 3 2.68 -21.51 -18.43
C ILE A 3 3.13 -20.11 -18.89
N SER A 4 4.33 -19.67 -18.49
CA SER A 4 4.89 -18.38 -18.92
C SER A 4 5.20 -18.33 -20.42
N GLN A 5 5.57 -19.46 -21.04
CA GLN A 5 5.80 -19.54 -22.48
C GLN A 5 4.49 -19.62 -23.27
N GLU A 6 3.44 -20.22 -22.71
CA GLU A 6 2.10 -20.22 -23.31
C GLU A 6 1.45 -18.83 -23.28
N CYS A 7 1.57 -18.10 -22.16
CA CYS A 7 1.07 -16.72 -22.07
C CYS A 7 1.72 -15.77 -23.08
N LEU A 8 2.97 -16.02 -23.48
CA LEU A 8 3.66 -15.22 -24.50
C LEU A 8 3.23 -15.58 -25.93
N LYS A 9 2.53 -16.71 -26.13
CA LYS A 9 2.14 -17.23 -27.46
C LYS A 9 0.71 -16.92 -27.87
N SER A 10 -0.16 -16.41 -26.97
CA SER A 10 -1.52 -15.97 -27.34
C SER A 10 -2.08 -14.92 -26.38
N SER A 11 -3.02 -14.11 -26.92
CA SER A 11 -3.73 -12.95 -26.32
C SER A 11 -2.89 -11.70 -26.00
N PRO A 12 -3.47 -10.49 -26.18
CA PRO A 12 -2.91 -9.26 -25.64
C PRO A 12 -2.60 -9.35 -24.14
N ILE A 13 -1.40 -8.96 -23.73
CA ILE A 13 -1.01 -8.90 -22.31
C ILE A 13 -1.08 -7.46 -21.84
N ILE A 14 -1.84 -7.23 -20.78
CA ILE A 14 -2.01 -5.91 -20.19
C ILE A 14 -1.22 -5.85 -18.89
N PHE A 15 -0.29 -4.90 -18.81
CA PHE A 15 0.46 -4.62 -17.60
C PHE A 15 -0.07 -3.35 -16.95
N ASN A 16 -0.40 -3.45 -15.66
CA ASN A 16 -0.59 -2.26 -14.82
C ASN A 16 0.80 -1.68 -14.50
N ILE A 17 1.36 -0.94 -15.45
CA ILE A 17 2.65 -0.24 -15.36
C ILE A 17 2.70 0.85 -16.45
N PHE A 18 3.60 1.82 -16.34
CA PHE A 18 3.89 2.79 -17.40
C PHE A 18 5.28 2.57 -18.00
N ASP A 19 5.48 2.96 -19.26
CA ASP A 19 6.67 2.63 -20.05
C ASP A 19 7.97 3.08 -19.40
N GLU A 20 8.00 4.29 -18.82
CA GLU A 20 9.20 4.84 -18.19
C GLU A 20 9.62 4.10 -16.92
N PHE A 21 8.72 3.34 -16.28
CA PHE A 21 9.04 2.63 -15.04
C PHE A 21 9.93 1.41 -15.27
N GLU A 22 9.68 0.63 -16.32
CA GLU A 22 10.38 -0.64 -16.63
C GLU A 22 10.66 -0.78 -18.13
N LYS A 23 11.13 0.30 -18.76
CA LYS A 23 11.32 0.37 -20.22
C LYS A 23 12.10 -0.80 -20.80
N GLU A 24 13.22 -1.15 -20.18
CA GLU A 24 14.11 -2.22 -20.64
C GLU A 24 13.42 -3.59 -20.55
N VAL A 25 12.71 -3.86 -19.45
CA VAL A 25 11.97 -5.10 -19.24
C VAL A 25 10.82 -5.22 -20.23
N LEU A 26 10.06 -4.14 -20.44
CA LEU A 26 8.96 -4.11 -21.41
C LEU A 26 9.46 -4.37 -22.83
N GLN A 27 10.62 -3.81 -23.21
CA GLN A 27 11.24 -4.08 -24.52
C GLN A 27 11.64 -5.55 -24.68
N VAL A 28 12.21 -6.17 -23.65
CA VAL A 28 12.55 -7.60 -23.67
C VAL A 28 11.30 -8.46 -23.81
N ILE A 29 10.21 -8.11 -23.12
CA ILE A 29 8.94 -8.85 -23.25
C ILE A 29 8.33 -8.64 -24.65
N ALA A 30 8.32 -7.41 -25.16
CA ALA A 30 7.81 -7.08 -26.49
C ALA A 30 8.52 -7.84 -27.61
N SER A 31 9.83 -8.10 -27.46
CA SER A 31 10.61 -8.91 -28.40
C SER A 31 10.15 -10.37 -28.50
N LYS A 32 9.46 -10.87 -27.46
CA LYS A 32 8.94 -12.26 -27.38
C LYS A 32 7.44 -12.33 -27.64
N SER A 33 6.71 -11.27 -27.32
CA SER A 33 5.27 -11.12 -27.60
C SER A 33 4.99 -9.66 -27.96
N PRO A 34 4.68 -9.34 -29.23
CA PRO A 34 4.52 -7.96 -29.68
C PRO A 34 3.24 -7.30 -29.15
N ASN A 35 2.28 -8.08 -28.65
CA ASN A 35 0.97 -7.59 -28.19
C ASN A 35 0.96 -7.33 -26.68
N ILE A 36 1.86 -6.48 -26.20
CA ILE A 36 1.86 -6.02 -24.80
C ILE A 36 1.45 -4.56 -24.68
N TYR A 37 0.75 -4.24 -23.60
CA TYR A 37 0.22 -2.90 -23.34
C TYR A 37 0.48 -2.50 -21.89
N ALA A 38 1.33 -1.50 -21.69
CA ALA A 38 1.53 -0.83 -20.41
C ALA A 38 0.45 0.25 -20.24
N ILE A 39 -0.51 0.02 -19.34
CA ILE A 39 -1.67 0.92 -19.14
C ILE A 39 -1.79 1.43 -17.69
N GLY A 40 -0.71 1.38 -16.93
CA GLY A 40 -0.69 1.82 -15.53
C GLY A 40 -0.23 3.27 -15.35
N PRO A 41 -0.24 3.76 -14.10
CA PRO A 41 -0.89 3.14 -12.94
C PRO A 41 -2.43 3.22 -13.07
N LEU A 42 -3.12 2.08 -12.98
CA LEU A 42 -4.58 2.03 -13.09
C LEU A 42 -5.29 2.91 -12.05
N THR A 43 -4.71 2.99 -10.85
CA THR A 43 -5.19 3.84 -9.75
C THR A 43 -5.14 5.33 -10.07
N SER A 44 -4.22 5.75 -10.93
CA SER A 44 -4.10 7.14 -11.39
C SER A 44 -5.01 7.43 -12.57
N LEU A 45 -5.17 6.49 -13.50
CA LEU A 45 -6.07 6.64 -14.63
C LEU A 45 -7.54 6.73 -14.19
N SER A 46 -7.95 5.94 -13.20
CA SER A 46 -9.31 5.99 -12.65
C SER A 46 -9.67 7.37 -12.10
N ARG A 47 -8.73 7.98 -11.36
CA ARG A 47 -8.87 9.30 -10.75
C ARG A 47 -8.91 10.43 -11.79
N ASN A 48 -7.94 10.44 -12.71
CA ASN A 48 -7.69 11.60 -13.57
C ASN A 48 -8.49 11.59 -14.88
N LEU A 49 -8.66 10.43 -15.51
CA LEU A 49 -9.28 10.34 -16.84
C LEU A 49 -10.77 10.10 -16.77
N PHE A 50 -11.21 9.18 -15.91
CA PHE A 50 -12.60 8.76 -15.92
C PHE A 50 -13.46 9.46 -14.87
N LYS A 51 -12.87 10.27 -13.98
CA LYS A 51 -13.53 10.85 -12.79
C LYS A 51 -14.41 9.84 -12.07
N ILE A 52 -14.03 8.56 -12.15
CA ILE A 52 -14.80 7.48 -11.57
C ILE A 52 -14.72 7.67 -10.06
N GLN A 53 -15.88 7.81 -9.42
CA GLN A 53 -15.94 7.94 -7.97
C GLN A 53 -15.20 6.75 -7.34
N HIS A 54 -14.36 7.03 -6.34
CA HIS A 54 -13.51 6.05 -5.64
C HIS A 54 -14.25 4.76 -5.22
N ASN A 55 -15.57 4.81 -5.07
CA ASN A 55 -16.39 3.69 -4.65
C ASN A 55 -16.62 2.60 -5.71
N SER A 56 -16.47 2.86 -7.01
CA SER A 56 -16.80 1.85 -8.03
C SER A 56 -15.60 1.03 -8.54
N LEU A 57 -14.38 1.38 -8.14
CA LEU A 57 -13.14 0.67 -8.49
C LEU A 57 -12.32 0.30 -7.25
N ASN A 58 -12.92 0.33 -6.06
CA ASN A 58 -12.24 -0.12 -4.86
C ASN A 58 -11.95 -1.62 -4.98
N SER A 59 -10.68 -1.97 -5.13
CA SER A 59 -10.24 -3.37 -5.19
C SER A 59 -10.28 -4.05 -3.82
N SER A 60 -10.53 -3.29 -2.74
CA SER A 60 -10.67 -3.84 -1.39
C SER A 60 -12.11 -4.22 -1.09
N LEU A 61 -12.28 -5.42 -0.52
CA LEU A 61 -13.55 -5.90 0.04
C LEU A 61 -13.80 -5.37 1.46
N TRP A 62 -12.82 -4.66 2.06
CA TRP A 62 -12.87 -4.19 3.43
C TRP A 62 -13.48 -2.79 3.52
N LYS A 63 -14.31 -2.58 4.55
CA LYS A 63 -14.86 -1.25 4.85
C LYS A 63 -13.74 -0.30 5.25
N GLU A 64 -13.59 0.77 4.50
CA GLU A 64 -12.61 1.82 4.77
C GLU A 64 -13.00 2.64 6.01
N ASP A 65 -12.04 2.84 6.90
CA ASP A 65 -12.13 3.79 8.00
C ASP A 65 -11.57 5.15 7.55
N THR A 66 -12.46 6.11 7.33
CA THR A 66 -12.09 7.47 6.93
C THR A 66 -11.65 8.34 8.11
N SER A 67 -11.78 7.88 9.37
CA SER A 67 -11.34 8.63 10.55
C SER A 67 -9.82 8.86 10.54
N CYS A 68 -9.05 7.96 9.93
CA CYS A 68 -7.61 8.13 9.74
C CYS A 68 -7.26 9.37 8.90
N ILE A 69 -8.14 9.78 7.98
CA ILE A 69 -7.95 10.98 7.18
C ILE A 69 -8.09 12.23 8.04
N GLU A 70 -9.06 12.26 8.96
CA GLU A 70 -9.21 13.37 9.90
C GLU A 70 -8.03 13.45 10.87
N TRP A 71 -7.56 12.30 11.38
CA TRP A 71 -6.35 12.25 12.19
C TRP A 71 -5.13 12.79 11.45
N LEU A 72 -4.93 12.40 10.19
CA LEU A 72 -3.82 12.89 9.35
C LEU A 72 -3.84 14.41 9.15
N LYS A 73 -5.01 15.07 9.15
CA LYS A 73 -5.11 16.54 9.04
C LYS A 73 -4.57 17.26 10.27
N THR A 74 -4.53 16.61 11.43
CA THR A 74 -4.01 17.19 12.67
C THR A 74 -2.48 17.13 12.76
N MET A 75 -1.83 16.38 11.87
CA MET A 75 -0.39 16.15 11.87
C MET A 75 0.36 17.21 11.06
N LYS A 76 1.65 17.39 11.35
CA LYS A 76 2.51 18.30 10.57
C LYS A 76 2.81 17.70 9.19
N PRO A 77 3.06 18.53 8.15
CA PRO A 77 3.57 18.05 6.88
C PRO A 77 4.83 17.18 7.05
N LYS A 78 4.93 16.10 6.27
CA LYS A 78 6.07 15.17 6.27
C LYS A 78 6.50 14.70 7.66
N SER A 79 5.53 14.33 8.51
CA SER A 79 5.79 13.88 9.89
C SER A 79 5.24 12.49 10.23
N VAL A 80 4.45 11.89 9.33
CA VAL A 80 3.78 10.60 9.58
C VAL A 80 4.43 9.49 8.77
N VAL A 81 4.78 8.40 9.46
CA VAL A 81 5.11 7.10 8.84
C VAL A 81 3.80 6.37 8.56
N TYR A 82 3.49 6.13 7.30
CA TYR A 82 2.38 5.26 6.94
C TYR A 82 2.86 3.81 6.87
N VAL A 83 2.11 2.88 7.45
CA VAL A 83 2.48 1.47 7.52
C VAL A 83 1.32 0.62 7.02
N ASN A 84 1.57 -0.17 5.97
CA ASN A 84 0.61 -1.16 5.48
C ASN A 84 1.34 -2.30 4.75
N TYR A 85 1.30 -3.49 5.35
CA TYR A 85 1.85 -4.72 4.76
C TYR A 85 0.83 -5.47 3.89
N GLY A 86 -0.36 -4.90 3.65
CA GLY A 86 -1.39 -5.51 2.81
C GLY A 86 -2.05 -6.73 3.45
N SER A 87 -3.04 -7.28 2.75
CA SER A 87 -3.92 -8.34 3.26
C SER A 87 -3.34 -9.76 3.23
N VAL A 88 -2.21 -9.96 2.55
CA VAL A 88 -1.67 -11.32 2.28
C VAL A 88 -0.62 -11.75 3.32
N VAL A 89 -0.11 -10.81 4.12
CA VAL A 89 0.97 -11.10 5.06
C VAL A 89 0.41 -11.36 6.44
N VAL A 90 0.73 -12.54 6.98
CA VAL A 90 0.57 -12.87 8.39
C VAL A 90 1.92 -12.67 9.07
N MET A 91 1.97 -11.83 10.09
CA MET A 91 3.18 -11.58 10.87
C MET A 91 3.19 -12.54 12.08
N SER A 92 4.33 -13.17 12.37
CA SER A 92 4.44 -13.97 13.59
C SER A 92 4.36 -13.06 14.83
N ASN A 93 3.95 -13.61 15.97
CA ASN A 93 3.86 -12.82 17.21
C ASN A 93 5.18 -12.15 17.58
N HIS A 94 6.31 -12.85 17.38
CA HIS A 94 7.64 -12.28 17.64
C HIS A 94 7.93 -11.06 16.76
N TYR A 95 7.68 -11.15 15.45
CA TYR A 95 7.88 -10.00 14.56
C TYR A 95 6.88 -8.87 14.84
N LEU A 96 5.65 -9.19 15.22
CA LEU A 96 4.64 -8.20 15.60
C LEU A 96 5.08 -7.41 16.85
N GLU A 97 5.66 -8.09 17.84
CA GLU A 97 6.20 -7.47 19.05
C GLU A 97 7.37 -6.54 18.72
N GLU A 98 8.36 -7.00 17.95
CA GLU A 98 9.48 -6.15 17.51
C GLU A 98 8.99 -4.93 16.71
N PHE A 99 7.97 -5.14 15.86
CA PHE A 99 7.43 -4.09 15.01
C PHE A 99 6.65 -3.04 15.80
N THR A 100 5.83 -3.47 16.78
CA THR A 100 5.10 -2.56 17.68
C THR A 100 6.09 -1.70 18.48
N TRP A 101 7.08 -2.30 19.13
CA TRP A 101 8.07 -1.56 19.91
C TRP A 101 9.01 -0.72 19.06
N GLY A 102 9.36 -1.18 17.85
CA GLY A 102 10.09 -0.39 16.86
C GLY A 102 9.36 0.90 16.51
N LEU A 103 8.06 0.82 16.21
CA LEU A 103 7.24 2.00 15.92
C LEU A 103 7.12 2.93 17.14
N ALA A 104 6.82 2.39 18.31
CA ALA A 104 6.70 3.19 19.55
C ALA A 104 8.00 3.94 19.88
N ASN A 105 9.15 3.29 19.68
CA ASN A 105 10.47 3.85 19.99
C ASN A 105 11.02 4.76 18.88
N SER A 106 10.45 4.73 17.67
CA SER A 106 10.88 5.55 16.53
C SER A 106 10.78 7.06 16.76
N LYS A 107 9.95 7.49 17.73
CA LYS A 107 9.59 8.89 18.01
C LYS A 107 8.82 9.60 16.89
N TYR A 108 8.53 8.94 15.78
CA TYR A 108 7.69 9.47 14.70
C TYR A 108 6.22 9.20 14.97
N SER A 109 5.35 10.08 14.47
CA SER A 109 3.93 9.76 14.37
C SER A 109 3.73 8.70 13.30
N PHE A 110 2.77 7.80 13.47
CA PHE A 110 2.52 6.76 12.49
C PHE A 110 1.04 6.41 12.35
N LEU A 111 0.65 6.02 11.15
CA LEU A 111 -0.63 5.39 10.85
C LEU A 111 -0.36 3.96 10.41
N TRP A 112 -0.87 2.98 11.16
CA TRP A 112 -0.67 1.57 10.86
C TRP A 112 -1.98 0.86 10.56
N VAL A 113 -2.05 0.26 9.37
CA VAL A 113 -3.14 -0.62 8.95
C VAL A 113 -2.84 -2.04 9.41
N VAL A 114 -3.72 -2.58 10.25
CA VAL A 114 -3.63 -3.94 10.79
C VAL A 114 -4.94 -4.65 10.46
N GLY A 115 -4.92 -5.39 9.35
CA GLY A 115 -6.09 -6.15 8.90
C GLY A 115 -6.40 -7.32 9.85
N PRO A 116 -7.67 -7.76 9.92
CA PRO A 116 -8.09 -8.86 10.80
C PRO A 116 -7.38 -10.19 10.50
N ASP A 117 -6.89 -10.39 9.27
CA ASP A 117 -6.21 -11.63 8.85
C ASP A 117 -4.68 -11.59 9.10
N VAL A 118 -4.10 -10.45 9.48
CA VAL A 118 -2.65 -10.28 9.70
C VAL A 118 -2.18 -11.04 10.94
N VAL A 119 -3.10 -11.36 11.85
CA VAL A 119 -2.85 -12.14 13.07
C VAL A 119 -3.79 -13.35 13.03
N MET A 120 -3.22 -14.56 12.99
CA MET A 120 -4.05 -15.76 13.02
C MET A 120 -4.91 -15.80 14.30
N GLY A 121 -6.22 -15.69 14.14
CA GLY A 121 -7.20 -16.30 15.06
C GLY A 121 -7.81 -15.42 16.15
N GLU A 122 -7.32 -14.22 16.43
CA GLU A 122 -7.93 -13.32 17.43
C GLU A 122 -7.83 -11.88 16.96
N SER A 123 -8.88 -11.08 17.18
CA SER A 123 -8.82 -9.62 17.03
C SER A 123 -7.54 -9.11 17.68
N THR A 124 -6.65 -8.44 16.94
CA THR A 124 -5.32 -8.07 17.45
C THR A 124 -5.44 -7.26 18.74
N ILE A 125 -5.26 -7.91 19.88
CA ILE A 125 -5.22 -7.23 21.18
C ILE A 125 -3.78 -6.78 21.36
N PHE A 126 -3.52 -5.54 20.96
CA PHE A 126 -2.25 -4.90 21.27
C PHE A 126 -2.07 -4.79 22.80
N PRO A 127 -0.86 -5.04 23.35
CA PRO A 127 -0.59 -4.84 24.77
C PRO A 127 -0.96 -3.43 25.21
N ARG A 128 -1.49 -3.30 26.43
CA ARG A 128 -1.92 -2.01 26.97
C ARG A 128 -0.77 -1.01 27.02
N GLU A 129 0.41 -1.50 27.38
CA GLU A 129 1.66 -0.74 27.48
C GLU A 129 2.02 -0.10 26.13
N PHE A 130 1.81 -0.83 25.02
CA PHE A 130 2.03 -0.30 23.68
C PHE A 130 1.00 0.78 23.34
N MET A 131 -0.29 0.54 23.61
CA MET A 131 -1.35 1.53 23.37
C MET A 131 -1.14 2.82 24.17
N GLU A 132 -0.63 2.70 25.40
CA GLU A 132 -0.24 3.84 26.24
C GLU A 132 0.99 4.56 25.67
N ALA A 133 2.01 3.82 25.21
CA ALA A 133 3.24 4.38 24.64
C ALA A 133 3.00 5.20 23.35
N ILE A 134 2.01 4.81 22.54
CA ILE A 134 1.72 5.46 21.25
C ILE A 134 0.65 6.55 21.35
N LYS A 135 0.09 6.78 22.54
CA LYS A 135 -1.02 7.72 22.75
C LYS A 135 -0.66 9.11 22.22
N GLY A 136 -1.46 9.60 21.28
CA GLY A 136 -1.27 10.91 20.63
C GLY A 136 -0.22 10.95 19.52
N LYS A 137 0.44 9.82 19.20
CA LYS A 137 1.47 9.69 18.15
C LYS A 137 1.12 8.64 17.11
N GLY A 138 0.53 7.53 17.52
CA GLY A 138 0.12 6.43 16.66
C GLY A 138 -1.39 6.39 16.46
N LEU A 139 -1.81 6.03 15.26
CA LEU A 139 -3.17 5.59 14.97
C LEU A 139 -3.11 4.19 14.33
N ILE A 140 -3.94 3.28 14.84
CA ILE A 140 -4.09 1.92 14.30
C ILE A 140 -5.50 1.81 13.75
N THR A 141 -5.63 1.30 12.53
CA THR A 141 -6.94 1.07 11.88
C THR A 141 -6.94 -0.27 11.16
N SER A 142 -8.11 -0.87 10.97
CA SER A 142 -8.24 -2.15 10.29
C SER A 142 -8.11 -2.04 8.78
N TRP A 143 -8.57 -0.91 8.21
CA TRP A 143 -8.46 -0.62 6.78
C TRP A 143 -8.66 0.87 6.53
N CYS A 144 -7.97 1.43 5.53
CA CYS A 144 -8.08 2.85 5.18
C CYS A 144 -8.12 3.06 3.67
N PRO A 145 -8.61 4.22 3.18
CA PRO A 145 -8.46 4.61 1.78
C PRO A 145 -6.98 4.92 1.48
N GLN A 146 -6.16 3.89 1.23
CA GLN A 146 -4.69 3.98 1.11
C GLN A 146 -4.25 5.08 0.14
N GLN A 147 -4.88 5.16 -1.03
CA GLN A 147 -4.59 6.17 -2.02
C GLN A 147 -4.83 7.61 -1.48
N GLN A 148 -5.90 7.81 -0.69
CA GLN A 148 -6.14 9.10 -0.02
C GLN A 148 -5.17 9.38 1.12
N VAL A 149 -4.64 8.34 1.78
CA VAL A 149 -3.59 8.48 2.80
C VAL A 149 -2.27 8.91 2.14
N LEU A 150 -1.83 8.20 1.10
CA LEU A 150 -0.56 8.47 0.39
C LEU A 150 -0.52 9.86 -0.25
N SER A 151 -1.66 10.36 -0.74
CA SER A 151 -1.78 11.72 -1.29
C SER A 151 -1.68 12.85 -0.23
N ARG A 152 -1.67 12.53 1.08
CA ARG A 152 -1.61 13.58 2.11
C ARG A 152 -0.19 14.14 2.24
N PRO A 153 -0.04 15.47 2.36
CA PRO A 153 1.27 16.09 2.57
C PRO A 153 1.89 15.73 3.91
N THR A 154 1.11 15.19 4.86
CA THR A 154 1.57 14.76 6.18
C THR A 154 2.33 13.44 6.16
N VAL A 155 2.10 12.58 5.15
CA VAL A 155 2.84 11.32 4.99
C VAL A 155 4.26 11.61 4.51
N ALA A 156 5.21 11.16 5.31
CA ALA A 156 6.65 11.32 5.09
C ALA A 156 7.26 10.14 4.34
N VAL A 157 6.86 8.93 4.74
CA VAL A 157 7.41 7.66 4.24
C VAL A 157 6.34 6.58 4.34
N PHE A 158 6.39 5.61 3.43
CA PHE A 158 5.52 4.44 3.43
C PHE A 158 6.33 3.17 3.69
N LEU A 159 6.05 2.52 4.82
CA LEU A 159 6.58 1.21 5.17
C LEU A 159 5.63 0.12 4.65
N THR A 160 6.12 -0.68 3.71
CA THR A 160 5.27 -1.63 2.98
C THR A 160 6.07 -2.82 2.49
N ARG A 161 5.40 -3.94 2.24
CA ARG A 161 6.01 -5.11 1.59
C ARG A 161 6.26 -4.93 0.08
N CYS A 162 5.99 -3.74 -0.45
CA CYS A 162 6.23 -3.39 -1.83
C CYS A 162 5.45 -4.29 -2.82
N GLY A 163 4.20 -4.65 -2.46
CA GLY A 163 3.27 -5.32 -3.38
C GLY A 163 2.93 -4.42 -4.56
N TRP A 164 2.71 -5.02 -5.74
CA TRP A 164 2.67 -4.28 -7.02
C TRP A 164 1.73 -3.07 -7.04
N ASN A 165 0.51 -3.20 -6.51
CA ASN A 165 -0.43 -2.07 -6.44
C ASN A 165 0.07 -0.96 -5.50
N SER A 166 0.52 -1.31 -4.29
CA SER A 166 1.08 -0.36 -3.32
C SER A 166 2.30 0.37 -3.87
N LEU A 167 3.16 -0.34 -4.64
CA LEU A 167 4.34 0.24 -5.29
C LEU A 167 3.96 1.27 -6.36
N LEU A 168 2.94 1.00 -7.17
CA LEU A 168 2.51 1.96 -8.19
C LEU A 168 1.79 3.17 -7.59
N GLU A 169 0.97 2.95 -6.56
CA GLU A 169 0.31 4.04 -5.84
C GLU A 169 1.32 5.00 -5.21
N VAL A 170 2.35 4.49 -4.54
CA VAL A 170 3.35 5.33 -3.89
C VAL A 170 4.30 6.02 -4.87
N VAL A 171 4.67 5.36 -5.97
CA VAL A 171 5.47 5.98 -7.04
C VAL A 171 4.73 7.16 -7.64
N PHE A 172 3.42 7.00 -7.89
CA PHE A 172 2.57 8.11 -8.32
C PHE A 172 2.45 9.19 -7.24
N GLU A 173 2.39 8.76 -5.97
CA GLU A 173 2.48 9.54 -4.72
C GLU A 173 3.69 10.48 -4.61
N GLY A 174 4.82 10.06 -5.17
CA GLY A 174 6.11 10.66 -4.82
C GLY A 174 6.45 10.53 -3.33
N VAL A 175 6.00 9.46 -2.66
CA VAL A 175 6.30 9.20 -1.25
C VAL A 175 7.47 8.20 -1.15
N PRO A 176 8.53 8.49 -0.39
CA PRO A 176 9.61 7.54 -0.12
C PRO A 176 9.12 6.23 0.51
N LEU A 177 9.81 5.13 0.23
CA LEU A 177 9.46 3.79 0.69
C LEU A 177 10.49 3.21 1.64
N ILE A 178 10.02 2.37 2.56
CA ILE A 178 10.84 1.36 3.24
C ILE A 178 10.23 0.00 2.89
N CYS A 179 11.05 -0.82 2.23
CA CYS A 179 10.87 -2.25 2.01
C CYS A 179 11.88 -2.98 2.94
#